data_AF-A0A6A4V6U1-F1
#
_entry.id   AF-A0A6A4V6U1-F1
#
_cell.length_a   1.000
_cell.length_b   1.000
_cell.length_c   1.000
_cell.angle_alpha   90.00
_cell.angle_beta   90.00
_cell.angle_gamma   90.00
#
_symmetry.space_group_name_H-M   'P 1'
#
loop_
_entity.id
_entity.type
_entity.pdbx_description
1 polymer ?
#
loop_
_entity_poly.entity_id
_entity_poly.type
_entity_poly.pdbx_seq_one_letter_code
_entity_poly.pdbx_strand_id
1 'polypeptide(L)'
;MTGEDPDGRGPAVVRVTLADFPVYDGSVPPNSFIRQCRRLAELGGIPADRLGSVMAARCRGLALQLVESAGEHGDLASLLTEAFGSGQPEAAATQLSAIEKGSMSALDYSLTVKRLVTEACPEFFDSNGGVKKTSDLVISLQSPWLLNEDLDS
;
A
#
# COMPACT_ATOMS: atom_id res chain seq x y z
N MET A 1 19.08 -46.62 -25.45
CA MET A 1 17.73 -46.04 -25.53
C MET A 1 17.84 -44.61 -25.02
N THR A 2 18.16 -43.71 -25.95
CA THR A 2 18.29 -42.27 -25.75
C THR A 2 16.92 -41.65 -25.97
N GLY A 3 16.25 -41.27 -24.87
CA GLY A 3 15.09 -40.39 -24.91
C GLY A 3 15.59 -38.96 -24.72
N GLU A 4 15.94 -38.30 -25.81
CA GLU A 4 16.12 -36.84 -25.81
C GLU A 4 14.73 -36.21 -25.86
N ASP A 5 14.34 -35.53 -24.79
CA ASP A 5 13.22 -34.58 -24.77
C ASP A 5 13.49 -33.47 -25.81
N PRO A 6 12.64 -33.32 -26.85
CA PRO A 6 12.88 -32.36 -27.93
C PRO A 6 12.42 -30.93 -27.63
N ASP A 7 11.94 -30.63 -26.41
CA ASP A 7 11.45 -29.30 -26.06
C ASP A 7 12.35 -28.66 -25.00
N GLY A 8 13.49 -28.15 -25.46
CA GLY A 8 14.46 -27.35 -24.70
C GLY A 8 13.93 -26.00 -24.21
N ARG A 9 12.64 -25.89 -23.89
CA ARG A 9 12.10 -24.80 -23.10
C ARG A 9 12.47 -25.04 -21.64
N GLY A 10 13.68 -24.62 -21.29
CA GLY A 10 13.99 -24.28 -19.89
C GLY A 10 12.87 -23.41 -19.30
N PRO A 11 12.68 -23.43 -17.97
CA PRO A 11 11.59 -22.70 -17.34
C PRO A 11 11.60 -21.25 -17.83
N ALA A 12 10.45 -20.75 -18.28
CA ALA A 12 10.32 -19.38 -18.75
C ALA A 12 10.76 -18.43 -17.63
N VAL A 13 11.99 -17.91 -17.72
CA VAL A 13 12.52 -16.96 -16.75
C VAL A 13 11.78 -15.65 -16.99
N VAL A 14 10.86 -15.31 -16.10
CA VAL A 14 10.21 -14.00 -16.12
C VAL A 14 11.28 -12.96 -15.83
N ARG A 15 11.60 -12.13 -16.82
CA ARG A 15 12.53 -11.01 -16.63
C ARG A 15 11.79 -9.88 -15.93
N VAL A 16 12.09 -9.67 -14.66
CA VAL A 16 11.60 -8.53 -13.89
C VAL A 16 12.70 -7.46 -13.86
N THR A 17 12.33 -6.24 -14.20
CA THR A 17 13.18 -5.05 -14.21
C THR A 17 12.73 -4.08 -13.12
N LEU A 18 13.55 -3.08 -12.83
CA LEU A 18 13.21 -2.04 -11.84
C LEU A 18 11.91 -1.30 -12.17
N ALA A 19 11.57 -1.17 -13.46
CA ALA A 19 10.36 -0.49 -13.91
C ALA A 19 9.07 -1.25 -13.55
N ASP A 20 9.16 -2.58 -13.39
CA ASP A 20 8.01 -3.45 -13.07
C ASP A 20 7.60 -3.32 -11.60
N PHE A 21 8.49 -2.81 -10.74
CA PHE A 21 8.18 -2.58 -9.33
C PHE A 21 7.23 -1.39 -9.16
N PRO A 22 6.23 -1.48 -8.27
CA PRO A 22 5.32 -0.37 -7.99
C PRO A 22 6.08 0.85 -7.46
N VAL A 23 5.55 2.04 -7.69
CA VAL A 23 6.04 3.29 -7.07
C VAL A 23 5.34 3.47 -5.74
N TYR A 24 6.08 3.94 -4.72
CA TYR A 24 5.53 4.20 -3.39
C TYR A 24 5.76 5.64 -2.96
N ASP A 25 4.69 6.36 -2.65
CA ASP A 25 4.71 7.75 -2.22
C ASP A 25 4.20 7.95 -0.78
N GLY A 26 3.83 6.87 -0.08
CA GLY A 26 3.24 6.91 1.25
C GLY A 26 1.72 7.11 1.25
N SER A 27 1.06 7.14 0.09
CA SER A 27 -0.41 7.34 0.00
C SER A 27 -1.25 6.10 0.23
N VAL A 28 -0.63 4.92 0.26
CA VAL A 28 -1.29 3.62 0.50
C VAL A 28 -0.55 2.88 1.61
N PRO A 29 -1.18 1.89 2.27
CA PRO A 29 -0.53 1.15 3.34
C PRO A 29 0.76 0.47 2.85
N PRO A 30 1.87 0.58 3.61
CA PRO A 30 3.19 0.11 3.19
C PRO A 30 3.21 -1.40 2.93
N ASN A 31 2.39 -2.16 3.66
CA ASN A 31 2.25 -3.61 3.51
C ASN A 31 1.91 -4.04 2.08
N SER A 32 1.11 -3.25 1.36
CA SER A 32 0.72 -3.57 0.00
C SER A 32 1.90 -3.45 -0.96
N PHE A 33 2.60 -2.32 -0.88
CA PHE A 33 3.83 -2.06 -1.63
C PHE A 33 4.89 -3.14 -1.34
N ILE A 34 5.17 -3.41 -0.06
CA ILE A 34 6.15 -4.41 0.38
C ILE A 34 5.81 -5.80 -0.19
N ARG A 35 4.54 -6.19 -0.14
CA ARG A 35 4.08 -7.50 -0.66
C ARG A 35 4.25 -7.62 -2.17
N GLN A 36 3.90 -6.57 -2.92
CA GLN A 36 4.07 -6.56 -4.38
C GLN A 36 5.55 -6.62 -4.76
N CYS A 37 6.41 -5.88 -4.07
CA CYS A 37 7.85 -5.92 -4.27
C CYS A 37 8.43 -7.31 -3.97
N ARG A 38 8.04 -7.96 -2.86
CA ARG A 38 8.47 -9.34 -2.54
C ARG A 38 8.06 -10.33 -3.63
N ARG A 39 6.81 -10.27 -4.08
CA ARG A 39 6.29 -11.14 -5.14
C ARG A 39 7.04 -10.97 -6.46
N LEU A 40 7.32 -9.72 -6.86
CA LEU A 40 8.07 -9.44 -8.09
C LEU A 40 9.54 -9.87 -7.97
N ALA A 41 10.14 -9.73 -6.79
CA ALA A 41 11.48 -10.23 -6.53
C ALA A 41 11.55 -11.76 -6.62
N GLU A 42 10.58 -12.47 -6.05
CA GLU A 42 10.47 -13.93 -6.16
C GLU A 42 10.32 -14.38 -7.62
N LEU A 43 9.44 -13.72 -8.39
CA LEU A 43 9.23 -14.03 -9.81
C LEU A 43 10.46 -13.74 -10.68
N GLY A 44 11.19 -12.68 -10.35
CA GLY A 44 12.39 -12.25 -11.08
C GLY A 44 13.70 -12.87 -10.61
N GLY A 45 13.68 -13.70 -9.56
CA GLY A 45 14.88 -14.25 -8.95
C GLY A 45 15.80 -13.20 -8.32
N ILE A 46 15.24 -12.09 -7.81
CA ILE A 46 16.00 -11.03 -7.14
C ILE A 46 16.26 -11.45 -5.70
N PRO A 47 17.54 -11.48 -5.24
CA PRO A 47 17.85 -11.91 -3.89
C PRO A 47 17.41 -10.88 -2.85
N ALA A 48 17.05 -11.37 -1.65
CA ALA A 48 16.39 -10.59 -0.61
C ALA A 48 17.23 -9.41 -0.09
N ASP A 49 18.55 -9.52 -0.13
CA ASP A 49 19.51 -8.46 0.22
C ASP A 49 19.41 -7.25 -0.72
N ARG A 50 18.98 -7.44 -1.98
CA ARG A 50 18.80 -6.37 -2.96
C ARG A 50 17.40 -5.76 -2.96
N LEU A 51 16.44 -6.41 -2.30
CA LEU A 51 15.04 -5.96 -2.29
C LEU A 51 14.89 -4.57 -1.66
N GLY A 52 15.64 -4.28 -0.59
CA GLY A 52 15.64 -2.97 0.05
C GLY A 52 16.07 -1.85 -0.90
N SER A 53 17.15 -2.05 -1.66
CA SER A 53 17.63 -1.08 -2.65
C SER A 53 16.63 -0.87 -3.79
N VAL A 54 15.97 -1.95 -4.25
CA VAL A 54 14.91 -1.88 -5.26
C VAL A 54 13.73 -1.05 -4.73
N MET A 55 13.27 -1.34 -3.52
CA MET A 55 12.18 -0.59 -2.89
C MET A 55 12.53 0.89 -2.70
N ALA A 56 13.74 1.20 -2.24
CA ALA A 56 14.24 2.56 -2.07
C ALA A 56 14.21 3.34 -3.39
N ALA A 57 14.70 2.74 -4.48
CA ALA A 57 14.72 3.36 -5.80
C ALA A 57 13.32 3.68 -6.36
N ARG A 58 12.27 3.00 -5.85
CA ARG A 58 10.88 3.20 -6.22
C ARG A 58 10.10 4.10 -5.26
N CYS A 59 10.72 4.56 -4.18
CA CYS A 59 10.13 5.57 -3.31
C CYS A 59 10.10 6.96 -3.98
N ARG A 60 9.04 7.72 -3.74
CA ARG A 60 8.81 9.08 -4.25
C ARG A 60 8.19 9.94 -3.16
N GLY A 61 8.22 11.27 -3.35
CA GLY A 61 7.59 12.22 -2.43
C GLY A 61 8.04 12.03 -0.98
N LEU A 62 7.08 11.98 -0.05
CA LEU A 62 7.31 11.80 1.38
C LEU A 62 8.06 10.50 1.72
N ALA A 63 7.78 9.42 1.00
CA ALA A 63 8.50 8.16 1.20
C ALA A 63 9.97 8.27 0.81
N LEU A 64 10.30 9.02 -0.25
CA LEU A 64 11.71 9.25 -0.63
C LEU A 64 12.44 10.10 0.41
N GLN A 65 11.80 11.16 0.92
CA GLN A 65 12.39 11.99 1.97
C GLN A 65 12.70 11.19 3.23
N LEU A 66 11.79 10.29 3.63
CA LEU A 66 12.02 9.38 4.74
C LEU A 66 13.23 8.47 4.50
N VAL A 67 13.30 7.85 3.32
CA VAL A 67 14.42 6.96 2.94
C VAL A 67 15.75 7.72 2.94
N GLU A 68 15.79 8.92 2.37
CA GLU A 68 16.99 9.77 2.36
C GLU A 68 17.43 10.18 3.76
N SER A 69 16.47 10.42 4.67
CA SER A 69 16.75 10.77 6.07
C SER A 69 17.22 9.60 6.93
N ALA A 70 16.83 8.37 6.59
CA ALA A 70 17.17 7.17 7.35
C ALA A 70 18.58 6.63 7.03
N GLY A 71 19.18 7.03 5.90
CA GLY A 71 20.51 6.56 5.47
C GLY A 71 20.55 5.07 5.09
N GLU A 72 21.74 4.46 5.09
CA GLU A 72 21.95 3.05 4.67
C GLU A 72 21.59 1.99 5.74
N HIS A 73 21.08 2.38 6.91
CA HIS A 73 21.07 1.51 8.10
C HIS A 73 19.65 1.18 8.55
N GLY A 74 18.98 0.25 7.86
CA GLY A 74 17.74 -0.32 8.39
C GLY A 74 16.97 -1.21 7.42
N ASP A 75 16.15 -2.08 7.99
CA ASP A 75 15.10 -2.78 7.24
C ASP A 75 14.08 -1.74 6.74
N LEU A 76 14.18 -1.39 5.46
CA LEU A 76 13.29 -0.43 4.81
C LEU A 76 11.82 -0.81 4.95
N ALA A 77 11.48 -2.10 4.99
CA ALA A 77 10.10 -2.52 5.18
C ALA A 77 9.57 -2.08 6.56
N SER A 78 10.39 -2.25 7.60
CA SER A 78 10.06 -1.79 8.95
C SER A 78 9.95 -0.26 9.03
N LEU A 79 10.89 0.47 8.44
CA LEU A 79 10.87 1.94 8.38
C LEU A 79 9.58 2.48 7.74
N LEU A 80 9.19 1.93 6.59
CA LEU A 80 7.97 2.34 5.90
C LEU A 80 6.72 1.95 6.72
N THR A 81 6.74 0.81 7.40
CA THR A 81 5.63 0.36 8.24
C THR A 81 5.45 1.24 9.48
N GLU A 82 6.54 1.65 10.12
CA GLU A 82 6.47 2.56 11.27
C GLU A 82 5.96 3.95 10.86
N ALA A 83 6.45 4.48 9.74
CA ALA A 83 6.07 5.82 9.31
C ALA A 83 4.66 5.91 8.68
N PHE A 84 4.23 4.86 7.97
CA PHE A 84 3.02 4.87 7.14
C PHE A 84 2.00 3.77 7.47
N GLY A 85 2.26 2.92 8.47
CA GLY A 85 1.47 1.72 8.76
C GLY A 85 0.81 1.73 10.13
N SER A 86 0.28 2.88 10.58
CA SER A 86 -0.20 3.09 11.95
C SER A 86 -1.18 2.01 12.44
N GLY A 87 -1.94 1.38 11.52
CA GLY A 87 -2.85 0.28 11.82
C GLY A 87 -4.01 0.67 12.75
N GLN A 88 -4.22 1.97 12.99
CA GLN A 88 -5.22 2.51 13.90
C GLN A 88 -6.26 3.36 13.14
N PRO A 89 -7.37 2.76 12.68
CA PRO A 89 -8.36 3.46 11.86
C PRO A 89 -9.02 4.64 12.60
N GLU A 90 -9.28 4.51 13.91
CA GLU A 90 -9.87 5.59 14.71
C GLU A 90 -8.92 6.78 14.88
N ALA A 91 -7.63 6.52 15.03
CA ALA A 91 -6.61 7.58 15.09
C ALA A 91 -6.48 8.30 13.74
N ALA A 92 -6.52 7.54 12.63
CA ALA A 92 -6.51 8.11 11.28
C ALA A 92 -7.77 8.95 11.00
N ALA A 93 -8.96 8.50 11.42
CA ALA A 93 -10.19 9.27 11.28
C ALA A 93 -10.14 10.59 12.07
N THR A 94 -9.58 10.55 13.28
CA THR A 94 -9.38 11.75 14.12
C THR A 94 -8.37 12.72 13.50
N GLN A 95 -7.29 12.20 12.93
CA GLN A 95 -6.32 13.04 12.22
C GLN A 95 -6.92 13.62 10.93
N LEU A 96 -7.75 12.85 10.21
CA LEU A 96 -8.43 13.31 9.00
C LEU A 96 -9.43 14.43 9.29
N SER A 97 -10.14 14.39 10.41
CA SER A 97 -11.06 15.47 10.79
C SER A 97 -10.34 16.74 11.25
N ALA A 98 -9.11 16.61 11.74
CA ALA A 98 -8.29 17.72 12.22
C ALA A 98 -7.27 18.26 11.20
N ILE A 99 -7.07 17.59 10.06
CA ILE A 99 -6.02 17.96 9.11
C ILE A 99 -6.40 19.23 8.33
N GLU A 100 -5.57 20.25 8.47
CA GLU A 100 -5.62 21.46 7.66
C GLU A 100 -4.45 21.50 6.69
N LYS A 101 -4.66 22.07 5.49
CA LYS A 101 -3.58 22.20 4.50
C LYS A 101 -2.42 23.05 5.03
N GLY A 102 -2.72 24.12 5.76
CA GLY A 102 -1.71 25.03 6.30
C GLY A 102 -0.67 25.46 5.25
N SER A 103 0.61 25.26 5.57
CA SER A 103 1.77 25.51 4.70
C SER A 103 2.14 24.35 3.78
N MET A 104 1.42 23.22 3.82
CA MET A 104 1.73 22.06 2.98
C MET A 104 1.48 22.37 1.50
N SER A 105 2.30 21.78 0.64
CA SER A 105 2.02 21.81 -0.80
C SER A 105 0.70 21.09 -1.09
N ALA A 106 0.04 21.46 -2.21
CA ALA A 106 -1.19 20.78 -2.61
C ALA A 106 -0.98 19.27 -2.82
N LEU A 107 0.20 18.89 -3.31
CA LEU A 107 0.59 17.50 -3.51
C LEU A 107 0.71 16.78 -2.17
N ASP A 108 1.48 17.31 -1.22
CA ASP A 108 1.70 16.68 0.09
C ASP A 108 0.38 16.56 0.85
N TYR A 109 -0.44 17.61 0.85
CA TYR A 109 -1.76 17.56 1.48
C TYR A 109 -2.64 16.47 0.87
N SER A 110 -2.67 16.36 -0.47
CA SER A 110 -3.45 15.32 -1.15
C SER A 110 -2.98 13.91 -0.82
N LEU A 111 -1.67 13.69 -0.69
CA LEU A 111 -1.11 12.40 -0.28
C LEU A 111 -1.45 12.08 1.16
N THR A 112 -1.37 13.05 2.07
CA THR A 112 -1.72 12.85 3.47
C THR A 112 -3.20 12.55 3.64
N VAL A 113 -4.10 13.28 2.96
CA VAL A 113 -5.53 12.99 2.97
C VAL A 113 -5.81 11.59 2.44
N LYS A 114 -5.22 11.22 1.30
CA LYS A 114 -5.40 9.88 0.70
C LYS A 114 -4.94 8.77 1.64
N ARG A 115 -3.79 8.97 2.31
CA ARG A 115 -3.30 8.04 3.34
C ARG A 115 -4.28 7.89 4.49
N LEU A 116 -4.71 9.01 5.08
CA LEU A 116 -5.61 9.01 6.23
C LEU A 116 -6.97 8.38 5.91
N VAL A 117 -7.52 8.64 4.72
CA VAL A 117 -8.74 7.98 4.25
C VAL A 117 -8.53 6.47 4.11
N THR A 118 -7.38 6.05 3.58
CA THR A 118 -7.07 4.62 3.40
C THR A 118 -6.87 3.90 4.73
N GLU A 119 -6.32 4.58 5.73
CA GLU A 119 -6.15 4.05 7.08
C GLU A 119 -7.47 4.05 7.88
N ALA A 120 -8.31 5.08 7.74
CA ALA A 120 -9.56 5.22 8.48
C ALA A 120 -10.66 4.27 7.99
N CYS A 121 -10.64 3.90 6.71
CA CYS A 121 -11.70 3.11 6.08
C CYS A 121 -11.13 1.90 5.31
N PRO A 122 -10.37 1.00 5.97
CA PRO A 122 -9.68 -0.11 5.31
C PRO A 122 -10.62 -1.09 4.59
N GLU A 123 -11.89 -1.14 4.98
CA GLU A 123 -12.93 -1.96 4.36
C GLU A 123 -13.20 -1.59 2.90
N PHE A 124 -12.93 -0.35 2.48
CA PHE A 124 -13.11 0.12 1.10
C PHE A 124 -11.92 -0.17 0.20
N PHE A 125 -10.78 -0.59 0.76
CA PHE A 125 -9.55 -0.82 0.02
C PHE A 125 -9.19 -2.30 -0.02
N ASP A 126 -8.79 -2.78 -1.18
CA ASP A 126 -8.29 -4.12 -1.36
C ASP A 126 -6.87 -4.27 -0.79
N SER A 127 -6.34 -5.49 -0.78
CA SER A 127 -4.98 -5.77 -0.32
C SER A 127 -3.89 -5.08 -1.15
N ASN A 128 -4.24 -4.54 -2.31
CA ASN A 128 -3.36 -3.83 -3.23
C ASN A 128 -3.43 -2.30 -3.05
N GLY A 129 -4.24 -1.81 -2.11
CA GLY A 129 -4.49 -0.37 -1.90
C GLY A 129 -5.41 0.25 -2.96
N GLY A 130 -6.03 -0.56 -3.82
CA GLY A 130 -7.06 -0.14 -4.76
C GLY A 130 -8.43 -0.07 -4.09
N VAL A 131 -9.34 0.73 -4.64
CA VAL A 131 -10.73 0.79 -4.14
C VAL A 131 -11.46 -0.49 -4.56
N LYS A 132 -12.06 -1.20 -3.59
CA LYS A 132 -12.89 -2.37 -3.89
C LYS A 132 -14.07 -1.97 -4.76
N LYS A 133 -14.46 -2.84 -5.69
CA LYS A 133 -15.70 -2.62 -6.44
C LYS A 133 -16.87 -2.63 -5.47
N THR A 134 -17.82 -1.73 -5.67
CA THR A 134 -19.02 -1.60 -4.83
C THR A 134 -19.86 -2.89 -4.78
N SER A 135 -19.76 -3.75 -5.79
CA SER A 135 -20.37 -5.08 -5.80
C SER A 135 -19.77 -6.08 -4.78
N ASP A 136 -18.59 -5.79 -4.24
CA ASP A 136 -17.90 -6.61 -3.21
C ASP A 136 -18.04 -6.02 -1.79
N LEU A 137 -18.59 -4.80 -1.68
CA LEU A 137 -18.88 -4.14 -0.41
C LEU A 137 -20.25 -4.61 0.09
N VAL A 138 -20.25 -5.68 0.89
CA VAL A 138 -21.38 -5.96 1.79
C VAL A 138 -21.34 -4.89 2.88
N ILE A 139 -21.91 -3.73 2.58
CA ILE A 139 -22.19 -2.73 3.59
C ILE A 139 -23.31 -3.33 4.44
N SER A 140 -22.94 -3.98 5.54
CA SER A 140 -23.87 -4.37 6.59
C SER A 140 -24.30 -3.08 7.30
N LEU A 141 -25.19 -2.31 6.66
CA LEU A 141 -25.94 -1.22 7.29
C LEU A 141 -26.94 -1.85 8.26
N GLN A 142 -26.44 -2.40 9.37
CA GLN A 142 -27.24 -2.44 10.58
C GLN A 142 -27.19 -1.03 11.15
N SER A 143 -28.00 -0.13 10.59
CA SER A 143 -28.34 1.15 11.19
C SER A 143 -29.48 0.89 12.18
N PRO A 144 -29.25 0.93 13.51
CA PRO A 144 -30.33 0.80 14.50
C PRO A 144 -31.21 2.06 14.63
N TRP A 145 -31.07 3.05 13.74
CA TRP A 145 -31.70 4.37 13.89
C TRP A 145 -32.82 4.66 12.88
N LEU A 146 -33.36 3.64 12.20
CA LEU A 146 -34.55 3.76 11.33
C LEU A 146 -35.82 3.23 12.01
N LEU A 147 -36.03 3.59 13.27
CA LEU A 147 -37.32 3.50 13.94
C LEU A 147 -37.56 4.80 14.69
N ASN A 148 -37.67 5.90 13.95
CA ASN A 148 -38.24 7.13 14.48
C ASN A 148 -39.62 7.35 13.84
N GLU A 149 -40.60 7.54 14.74
CA GLU A 149 -41.77 8.41 14.60
C GLU A 149 -42.83 7.90 13.59
N ASP A 150 -44.11 7.68 13.93
CA ASP A 150 -45.04 8.43 14.78
C ASP A 150 -46.20 7.52 15.23
N LEU A 151 -46.76 7.76 16.41
CA LEU A 151 -48.21 7.98 16.57
C LEU A 151 -48.54 8.41 18.00
N ASP A 152 -48.67 9.73 18.13
CA ASP A 152 -49.45 10.45 19.13
C ASP A 152 -50.90 9.92 19.18
N SER A 153 -51.36 9.43 20.34
CA SER A 153 -52.72 9.51 20.90
C SER A 153 -52.84 8.71 22.20
#